data_AF-A0AA39U256-F1
#
_entry.id   AF-A0AA39U256-F1
#
_cell.length_a   1.000
_cell.length_b   1.000
_cell.length_c   1.000
_cell.angle_alpha   90.00
_cell.angle_beta   90.00
_cell.angle_gamma   90.00
#
_symmetry.space_group_name_H-M   'P 1'
#
loop_
_entity.id
_entity.type
_entity.pdbx_description
1 polymer ?
#
loop_
_entity_poly.entity_id
_entity_poly.type
_entity_poly.pdbx_seq_one_letter_code
_entity_poly.pdbx_strand_id
1 'polypeptide(L)' 'MSSRNVGVWYEETLRQKYNNPRLLIQVLDKIYGPGNYKVKTIMNRWILSLPQPLQPGELDGIEDRIRFHYNPN' A
#
# COMPACT_ATOMS: atom_id res chain seq x y z
N MET A 1 25.91 20.81 5.48
CA MET A 1 25.41 19.51 5.99
C MET A 1 24.00 19.33 5.46
N SER A 2 23.81 18.49 4.45
CA SER A 2 22.48 18.27 3.87
C SER A 2 21.67 17.39 4.81
N SER A 3 20.75 18.00 5.57
CA SER A 3 19.72 17.27 6.29
C SER A 3 18.91 16.48 5.27
N ARG A 4 19.20 15.17 5.15
CA ARG A 4 18.28 14.23 4.51
C ARG A 4 17.01 14.30 5.32
N ASN A 5 15.99 14.99 4.81
CA ASN A 5 14.62 14.82 5.26
C ASN A 5 14.30 13.34 5.07
N VAL A 6 14.50 12.54 6.13
CA VAL A 6 14.00 11.18 6.20
C VAL A 6 12.49 11.37 6.35
N GLY A 7 11.81 11.60 5.22
CA GLY A 7 10.36 11.67 5.20
C GLY A 7 9.85 10.44 5.92
N VAL A 8 9.13 10.64 7.03
CA VAL A 8 8.62 9.54 7.84
C VAL A 8 7.62 8.80 6.96
N TRP A 9 7.97 7.57 6.58
CA TRP A 9 7.06 6.68 5.88
C TRP A 9 6.32 5.87 6.92
N TYR A 10 4.99 5.96 6.91
CA TYR A 10 4.11 5.20 7.77
C TYR A 10 3.84 3.86 7.11
N GLU A 11 4.21 2.78 7.80
CA GLU A 11 4.11 1.43 7.26
C GLU A 11 2.89 0.72 7.84
N GLU A 12 2.07 0.18 6.94
CA GLU A 12 0.89 -0.59 7.26
C GLU A 12 0.99 -1.95 6.58
N THR A 13 0.71 -3.00 7.35
CA THR A 13 0.75 -4.37 6.82
C THR A 13 -0.61 -4.70 6.25
N LEU A 14 -0.66 -4.99 4.95
CA LEU A 14 -1.87 -5.52 4.34
C LEU A 14 -2.15 -6.92 4.91
N ARG A 15 -3.35 -7.11 5.42
CA ARG A 15 -3.83 -8.32 6.08
C ARG A 15 -4.08 -9.45 5.09
N GLN A 16 -4.48 -9.09 3.87
CA GLN A 16 -4.74 -10.06 2.81
C GLN A 16 -3.48 -10.45 2.04
N LYS A 17 -3.48 -11.69 1.55
CA LYS A 17 -2.47 -12.17 0.61
C LYS A 17 -2.90 -11.82 -0.81
N TYR A 18 -2.04 -11.08 -1.50
CA TYR A 18 -2.22 -10.74 -2.90
C TYR A 18 -1.25 -11.56 -3.75
N ASN A 19 -1.78 -12.42 -4.61
CA ASN A 19 -0.98 -13.37 -5.40
C ASN A 19 -0.39 -12.75 -6.68
N ASN A 20 -0.84 -11.56 -7.09
CA ASN A 20 -0.44 -10.93 -8.35
C ASN A 20 0.14 -9.52 -8.12
N PRO A 21 1.43 -9.41 -7.76
CA PRO A 21 2.08 -8.13 -7.44
C PRO A 21 1.79 -6.99 -8.43
N ARG A 22 1.67 -7.30 -9.72
CA ARG A 22 1.38 -6.31 -10.77
C ARG A 22 0.00 -5.68 -10.62
N LEU A 23 -1.03 -6.47 -10.30
CA LEU A 23 -2.37 -5.95 -10.04
C LEU A 23 -2.39 -5.10 -8.76
N LEU A 24 -1.65 -5.49 -7.71
CA LEU A 24 -1.55 -4.70 -6.48
C LEU A 24 -0.98 -3.31 -6.79
N ILE A 25 0.13 -3.26 -7.51
CA ILE A 25 0.79 -2.01 -7.93
C ILE A 25 -0.17 -1.16 -8.78
N GLN A 26 -0.86 -1.75 -9.77
CA GLN A 26 -1.81 -1.01 -10.60
C GLN A 26 -2.96 -0.38 -9.80
N VAL A 27 -3.46 -1.08 -8.79
CA VAL A 27 -4.52 -0.53 -7.91
C VAL A 27 -3.95 0.57 -7.03
N LEU A 28 -2.78 0.36 -6.42
CA LEU A 28 -2.14 1.38 -5.60
C LEU A 28 -1.77 2.63 -6.42
N ASP A 29 -1.33 2.47 -7.66
CA ASP A 29 -1.11 3.57 -8.61
C ASP A 29 -2.39 4.35 -8.90
N LYS A 30 -3.55 3.66 -8.98
CA LYS A 30 -4.86 4.33 -9.15
C LYS A 30 -5.34 5.05 -7.89
N ILE A 31 -5.01 4.53 -6.70
CA ILE A 31 -5.46 5.11 -5.41
C ILE A 31 -4.58 6.30 -5.02
N TYR A 32 -3.26 6.15 -5.08
CA TYR A 32 -2.30 7.13 -4.56
C TYR A 32 -1.55 7.91 -5.64
N GLY A 33 -1.52 7.39 -6.87
CA GLY A 33 -0.61 7.86 -7.90
C GLY A 33 0.78 7.21 -7.81
N PRO A 34 1.45 7.03 -8.96
CA PRO A 34 2.78 6.44 -8.99
C PRO A 34 3.79 7.33 -8.24
N GLY A 35 4.61 6.72 -7.39
CA GLY A 35 5.65 7.42 -6.61
C GLY A 35 5.19 8.00 -5.27
N ASN A 36 3.88 8.00 -4.98
CA ASN A 36 3.31 8.49 -3.71
C ASN A 36 3.15 7.41 -2.64
N TYR A 37 3.58 6.18 -2.93
CA TYR A 37 3.57 5.06 -1.99
C TYR A 37 4.81 4.19 -2.22
N LYS A 38 5.11 3.33 -1.24
CA LYS A 38 6.07 2.23 -1.41
C LYS A 38 5.36 0.94 -1.03
N VAL A 39 5.72 -0.14 -1.71
CA VAL A 39 5.26 -1.47 -1.34
C VAL A 39 6.46 -2.40 -1.27
N LYS A 40 6.55 -3.19 -0.19
CA LYS A 40 7.56 -4.22 0.00
C LYS A 40 6.92 -5.49 0.51
N THR A 41 7.55 -6.63 0.27
CA THR A 41 7.11 -7.91 0.82
C THR A 41 8.08 -8.35 1.90
N ILE A 42 7.58 -8.63 3.10
CA ILE A 42 8.37 -9.19 4.21
C ILE A 42 7.64 -10.43 4.73
N MET A 43 8.32 -11.57 4.82
CA MET A 43 7.74 -12.83 5.31
C MET A 43 6.38 -13.18 4.67
N ASN A 44 6.28 -13.02 3.34
CA ASN A 44 5.04 -13.25 2.57
C ASN A 44 3.85 -12.35 2.97
N ARG A 45 4.12 -11.19 3.59
CA ARG A 45 3.16 -10.13 3.87
C ARG A 45 3.51 -8.90 3.07
N TRP A 46 2.49 -8.24 2.55
CA TRP A 46 2.64 -6.98 1.83
C TRP A 46 2.62 -5.82 2.83
N ILE A 47 3.63 -4.97 2.76
CA ILE A 47 3.73 -3.77 3.58
C ILE A 47 3.62 -2.57 2.66
N LEU A 48 2.58 -1.76 2.88
CA LEU A 48 2.33 -0.50 2.23
C LEU A 48 2.96 0.61 3.07
N SER A 49 3.79 1.44 2.47
CA SER A 49 4.35 2.62 3.13
C SER A 49 3.83 3.89 2.47
N LEU A 50 3.32 4.80 3.27
CA LEU A 50 2.74 6.06 2.81
C LEU A 50 3.43 7.27 3.48
N PRO A 51 3.47 8.44 2.83
CA PRO A 51 4.04 9.66 3.42
C PRO A 51 3.18 10.23 4.55
N GLN A 52 1.95 9.75 4.71
CA GLN A 52 1.00 10.15 5.75
C GLN A 52 0.46 8.90 6.46
N PRO A 53 0.14 8.99 7.76
CA PRO A 53 -0.47 7.88 8.48
C PRO A 53 -1.89 7.64 7.96
N LEU A 54 -2.29 6.37 7.88
CA LEU A 54 -3.68 6.02 7.59
C LEU A 54 -4.57 6.39 8.76
N GLN A 55 -5.75 6.92 8.44
CA GLN A 55 -6.80 7.11 9.42
C GLN A 55 -7.44 5.75 9.78
N PRO A 56 -8.06 5.64 10.97
CA PRO A 56 -8.80 4.44 11.35
C PRO A 56 -9.85 4.09 10.28
N GLY A 57 -9.82 2.86 9.77
CA GLY A 57 -10.74 2.38 8.73
C GLY A 57 -10.31 2.65 7.28
N GLU A 58 -9.31 3.50 7.02
CA GLU A 58 -8.80 3.68 5.65
C GLU A 58 -8.16 2.40 5.12
N LEU A 59 -7.42 1.67 5.96
CA LEU A 59 -6.81 0.40 5.59
C LEU A 59 -7.87 -0.60 5.09
N ASP A 60 -9.02 -0.67 5.76
CA ASP A 60 -10.10 -1.57 5.36
C ASP A 60 -10.66 -1.16 3.98
N GLY A 61 -10.88 0.14 3.74
CA GLY A 61 -11.32 0.64 2.44
C GLY A 61 -10.31 0.42 1.30
N ILE A 62 -9.01 0.51 1.60
CA ILE A 62 -7.94 0.19 0.65
C ILE A 62 -7.95 -1.30 0.31
N GLU A 63 -8.03 -2.16 1.33
CA GLU A 63 -8.07 -3.61 1.15
C GLU A 63 -9.32 -4.05 0.37
N ASP A 64 -10.48 -3.43 0.62
CA ASP A 64 -11.72 -3.69 -0.13
C ASP A 64 -11.60 -3.28 -1.61
N ARG A 65 -11.01 -2.12 -1.89
CA ARG A 65 -10.73 -1.69 -3.27
C ARG A 65 -9.77 -2.65 -3.97
N ILE A 66 -8.69 -3.06 -3.31
CA ILE A 66 -7.75 -4.03 -3.87
C ILE A 66 -8.48 -5.35 -4.11
N ARG A 67 -9.29 -5.83 -3.17
CA ARG A 67 -10.05 -7.06 -3.30
C ARG A 67 -11.02 -7.03 -4.48
N PHE A 68 -11.76 -5.94 -4.66
CA PHE A 68 -12.67 -5.75 -5.81
C PHE A 68 -11.94 -5.94 -7.15
N HIS A 69 -10.70 -5.46 -7.25
CA HIS A 69 -9.88 -5.63 -8.46
C HIS A 69 -9.23 -7.01 -8.60
N TYR A 70 -9.06 -7.75 -7.51
CA TYR A 70 -8.41 -9.08 -7.48
C TYR A 70 -9.37 -10.24 -7.67
N ASN A 71 -10.60 -10.10 -7.19
CA ASN A 71 -11.63 -11.13 -7.28
C ASN A 71 -12.97 -10.45 -7.52
N PRO A 72 -13.33 -10.13 -8.78
CA PRO A 72 -14.56 -9.43 -9.14
C PRO A 72 -15.83 -10.32 -9.02
N ASN A 73 -15.78 -11.42 -8.26
CA ASN A 73 -16.89 -12.35 -8.08
C ASN A 73 -17.99 -11.79 -7.16
#